data_AF-E4L828-F1
#
_entry.id   AF-E4L828-F1
#
_cell.length_a   1.000
_cell.length_b   1.000
_cell.length_c   1.000
_cell.angle_alpha   90.00
_cell.angle_beta   90.00
_cell.angle_gamma   90.00
#
_symmetry.space_group_name_H-M   'P 1'
#
loop_
_entity.id
_entity.type
_entity.pdbx_description
1 polymer ?
#
loop_
_entity_poly.entity_id
_entity_poly.type
_entity_poly.pdbx_seq_one_letter_code
_entity_poly.pdbx_strand_id
1 'polypeptide(L)'
;MKKIRSYTSIWSVEKVLYSINDFRLPFPITFTQMTWFVVSLFAVMILGNLPPLSMIEGAFLKYFGIPVAFTWFMSTKTFDGKKPYGFLKSVIAYALRPKLTYAGKKVTLGRNQPQEAITAVRSEFYGISN
;
A
#
# COMPACT_ATOMS: atom_id res chain seq x y z
N MET A 1 -38.87 5.56 14.33
CA MET A 1 -38.04 4.35 14.51
C MET A 1 -36.60 4.75 14.84
N LYS A 2 -36.02 4.26 15.95
CA LYS A 2 -34.64 4.59 16.36
C LYS A 2 -33.66 3.80 15.48
N LYS A 3 -32.79 4.47 14.71
CA LYS A 3 -31.73 3.79 13.92
C LYS A 3 -30.69 3.22 14.88
N ILE A 4 -30.61 1.89 14.98
CA ILE A 4 -29.53 1.19 15.68
C ILE A 4 -28.25 1.39 14.85
N ARG A 5 -27.19 1.89 15.48
CA ARG A 5 -25.89 2.08 14.83
C ARG A 5 -25.22 0.71 14.69
N SER A 6 -25.07 0.23 13.46
CA SER A 6 -24.27 -0.96 13.16
C SER A 6 -22.79 -0.58 13.25
N TYR A 7 -22.09 -1.18 14.22
CA TYR A 7 -20.64 -1.02 14.41
C TYR A 7 -19.82 -2.02 13.58
N THR A 8 -20.48 -2.78 12.70
CA THR A 8 -19.85 -3.84 11.90
C THR A 8 -18.82 -3.29 10.91
N SER A 9 -18.84 -1.99 10.60
CA SER A 9 -17.86 -1.33 9.74
C SER A 9 -16.57 -0.89 10.46
N ILE A 10 -16.49 -1.00 11.79
CA ILE A 10 -15.28 -0.65 12.56
C ILE A 10 -14.15 -1.62 12.22
N TRP A 11 -14.48 -2.90 12.06
CA TRP A 11 -13.52 -3.92 11.68
C TRP A 11 -13.41 -3.98 10.16
N SER A 12 -12.21 -3.70 9.63
CA SER A 12 -11.90 -3.79 8.19
C SER A 12 -11.77 -5.26 7.75
N VAL A 13 -12.84 -6.04 7.95
CA VAL A 13 -12.90 -7.45 7.59
C VAL A 13 -13.06 -7.55 6.08
N GLU A 14 -12.14 -8.26 5.46
CA GLU A 14 -12.17 -8.48 4.03
C GLU A 14 -13.30 -9.43 3.65
N LYS A 15 -13.98 -9.16 2.54
CA LYS A 15 -14.95 -10.10 2.01
C LYS A 15 -14.20 -11.28 1.38
N VAL A 16 -14.64 -12.48 1.75
CA VAL A 16 -14.07 -13.75 1.30
C VAL A 16 -15.16 -14.51 0.55
N LEU A 17 -14.78 -15.09 -0.58
CA LEU A 17 -15.64 -15.88 -1.44
C LEU A 17 -15.31 -17.37 -1.25
N TYR A 18 -16.33 -18.15 -0.88
CA TYR A 18 -16.23 -19.59 -0.66
C TYR A 18 -16.87 -20.39 -1.79
N SER A 19 -17.83 -19.80 -2.50
CA SER A 19 -18.48 -20.41 -3.67
C SER A 19 -18.85 -19.35 -4.69
N ILE A 20 -18.92 -19.78 -5.95
CA ILE A 20 -19.48 -19.00 -7.06
C ILE A 20 -20.71 -19.77 -7.53
N ASN A 21 -21.90 -19.21 -7.32
CA ASN A 21 -23.16 -19.92 -7.51
C ASN A 21 -23.13 -21.25 -6.73
N ASP A 22 -23.15 -22.38 -7.43
CA ASP A 22 -23.10 -23.74 -6.84
C ASP A 22 -21.69 -24.35 -6.79
N PHE A 23 -20.69 -23.71 -7.41
CA PHE A 23 -19.32 -24.21 -7.41
C PHE A 23 -18.61 -23.80 -6.11
N ARG A 24 -18.27 -24.77 -5.27
CA ARG A 24 -17.44 -24.53 -4.08
C ARG A 24 -15.98 -24.43 -4.49
N LEU A 25 -15.35 -23.31 -4.15
CA LEU A 25 -13.93 -23.11 -4.41
C LEU A 25 -13.11 -24.05 -3.50
N PRO A 26 -12.05 -24.69 -4.04
CA PRO A 26 -11.19 -25.57 -3.25
C PRO A 26 -10.47 -24.84 -2.10
N PHE A 27 -10.30 -23.53 -2.24
CA PHE A 27 -9.80 -22.65 -1.20
C PHE A 27 -10.57 -21.32 -1.25
N PRO A 28 -10.79 -20.67 -0.09
CA PRO A 28 -11.43 -19.36 -0.06
C PRO A 28 -10.56 -18.30 -0.73
N ILE A 29 -11.15 -17.47 -1.58
CA ILE A 29 -10.46 -16.38 -2.27
C ILE A 29 -11.01 -15.04 -1.79
N THR A 30 -10.14 -14.09 -1.46
CA THR A 30 -10.58 -12.75 -1.07
C THR A 30 -10.85 -11.86 -2.29
N PHE A 31 -11.72 -10.84 -2.15
CA PHE A 31 -11.96 -9.90 -3.23
C PHE A 31 -10.69 -9.11 -3.64
N THR A 32 -9.76 -8.84 -2.71
CA THR A 32 -8.52 -8.14 -3.08
C THR A 32 -7.58 -9.04 -3.86
N GLN A 33 -7.49 -10.33 -3.52
CA GLN A 33 -6.69 -11.31 -4.28
C GLN A 33 -7.19 -11.41 -5.73
N MET A 34 -8.51 -11.51 -5.95
CA MET A 34 -9.09 -11.49 -7.30
C MET A 34 -8.77 -10.20 -8.04
N THR A 35 -8.92 -9.05 -7.37
CA THR A 35 -8.64 -7.74 -7.98
C THR A 35 -7.18 -7.63 -8.42
N TRP A 36 -6.24 -7.98 -7.55
CA TRP A 36 -4.82 -7.96 -7.89
C TRP A 36 -4.47 -8.93 -9.01
N PHE A 37 -5.18 -10.06 -9.12
CA PHE A 37 -4.95 -11.05 -10.16
C PHE A 37 -5.37 -10.52 -11.52
N VAL A 38 -6.56 -9.92 -11.60
CA VAL A 38 -7.06 -9.31 -12.83
C VAL A 38 -6.16 -8.15 -13.26
N VAL A 39 -5.77 -7.29 -12.32
CA VAL A 39 -4.88 -6.15 -12.59
C VAL A 39 -3.51 -6.62 -13.08
N SER A 40 -2.91 -7.62 -12.44
CA SER A 40 -1.59 -8.12 -12.82
C SER A 40 -1.62 -8.87 -14.16
N LEU A 41 -2.68 -9.62 -14.43
CA LEU A 41 -2.88 -10.28 -15.72
C LEU A 41 -3.00 -9.24 -16.85
N PHE A 42 -3.80 -8.19 -16.65
CA PHE A 42 -3.92 -7.10 -17.63
C PHE A 42 -2.58 -6.35 -17.82
N ALA A 43 -1.85 -6.12 -16.74
CA ALA A 43 -0.51 -5.53 -16.80
C ALA A 43 0.46 -6.41 -17.61
N VAL A 44 0.49 -7.73 -17.39
CA VAL A 44 1.33 -8.65 -18.17
C VAL A 44 0.93 -8.69 -19.64
N MET A 45 -0.37 -8.57 -19.96
CA MET A 45 -0.82 -8.48 -21.36
C MET A 45 -0.31 -7.19 -22.04
N ILE A 46 -0.40 -6.04 -21.38
CA ILE A 46 0.06 -4.76 -21.93
C ILE A 46 1.60 -4.72 -22.03
N LEU A 47 2.30 -5.15 -20.97
CA LEU A 47 3.77 -5.12 -20.90
C LEU A 47 4.42 -6.35 -21.53
N GLY A 48 3.64 -7.25 -22.14
CA GLY A 48 4.11 -8.56 -22.60
C GLY A 48 5.16 -8.52 -23.72
N ASN A 49 5.27 -7.41 -24.43
CA ASN A 49 6.25 -7.17 -25.51
C ASN A 49 7.54 -6.49 -25.02
N LEU A 50 7.60 -6.08 -23.74
CA LEU A 50 8.79 -5.48 -23.16
C LEU A 50 9.74 -6.58 -22.63
N PRO A 51 11.04 -6.55 -22.95
CA PRO A 51 12.01 -7.38 -22.24
C PRO A 51 12.04 -6.92 -20.78
N PRO A 52 12.02 -7.80 -19.76
CA PRO A 52 12.25 -9.26 -19.72
C PRO A 52 11.01 -10.16 -19.90
N LEU A 53 9.79 -9.61 -20.00
CA LEU A 53 8.55 -10.40 -20.14
C LEU A 53 8.40 -11.04 -21.52
N SER A 54 9.01 -10.46 -22.55
CA SER A 54 9.05 -11.02 -23.91
C SER A 54 9.97 -12.24 -24.04
N MET A 55 10.91 -12.42 -23.11
CA MET A 55 11.89 -13.52 -23.12
C MET A 55 11.36 -14.81 -22.48
N ILE A 56 10.17 -14.76 -21.87
CA ILE A 56 9.55 -15.92 -21.21
C ILE A 56 8.64 -16.62 -22.22
N GLU A 57 9.11 -17.75 -22.75
CA GLU A 57 8.40 -18.55 -23.76
C GLU A 57 7.19 -19.31 -23.18
N GLY A 58 7.19 -19.58 -21.87
CA GLY A 58 6.11 -20.31 -21.21
C GLY A 58 4.85 -19.47 -21.02
N ALA A 59 3.82 -19.71 -21.83
CA ALA A 59 2.52 -19.02 -21.73
C ALA A 59 1.87 -19.20 -20.34
N PHE A 60 1.92 -20.40 -19.77
CA PHE A 60 1.40 -20.65 -18.42
C PHE A 60 2.17 -19.87 -17.35
N LEU A 61 3.50 -19.90 -17.38
CA LEU A 61 4.32 -19.18 -16.41
C LEU A 61 4.13 -17.67 -16.53
N LYS A 62 4.03 -17.16 -17.77
CA LYS A 62 3.86 -15.75 -18.06
C LYS A 62 2.51 -15.21 -17.58
N TYR A 63 1.42 -15.85 -17.98
CA TYR A 63 0.06 -15.34 -17.74
C TYR A 63 -0.61 -15.88 -16.48
N PHE A 64 -0.13 -16.99 -15.92
CA PHE A 64 -0.66 -17.53 -14.67
C PHE A 64 0.37 -17.39 -13.54
N GLY A 65 1.61 -17.84 -13.76
CA GLY A 65 2.66 -17.81 -12.74
C GLY A 65 2.99 -16.41 -12.21
N ILE A 66 3.29 -15.46 -13.10
CA ILE A 66 3.63 -14.08 -12.70
C ILE A 66 2.44 -13.40 -12.01
N PRO A 67 1.21 -13.44 -12.56
CA PRO A 67 0.05 -12.89 -11.87
C PRO A 67 -0.23 -13.51 -10.50
N VAL A 68 -0.10 -14.83 -10.33
CA VAL A 68 -0.28 -15.53 -9.05
C VAL A 68 0.82 -15.14 -8.04
N ALA A 69 2.08 -15.12 -8.46
CA ALA A 69 3.17 -14.69 -7.58
C ALA A 69 2.98 -13.24 -7.11
N PHE A 70 2.52 -12.38 -8.02
CA PHE A 70 2.22 -10.99 -7.72
C PHE A 70 1.04 -10.83 -6.75
N THR A 71 -0.05 -11.57 -6.96
CA THR A 71 -1.19 -11.52 -6.04
C THR A 71 -0.85 -12.03 -4.66
N TRP A 72 -0.07 -13.12 -4.59
CA TRP A 72 0.43 -13.63 -3.34
C TRP A 72 1.30 -12.59 -2.61
N PHE A 73 2.22 -11.94 -3.33
CA PHE A 73 3.05 -10.86 -2.77
C PHE A 73 2.20 -9.69 -2.24
N MET A 74 1.23 -9.21 -3.03
CA MET A 74 0.34 -8.13 -2.59
C MET A 74 -0.57 -8.55 -1.43
N SER A 75 -0.99 -9.81 -1.36
CA SER A 75 -1.86 -10.28 -0.27
C SER A 75 -1.11 -10.46 1.06
N THR A 76 0.20 -10.70 1.02
CA THR A 76 1.01 -10.94 2.23
C THR A 76 1.69 -9.67 2.75
N LYS A 77 1.98 -8.70 1.89
CA LYS A 77 2.69 -7.47 2.28
C LYS A 77 1.75 -6.35 2.71
N THR A 78 2.14 -5.69 3.79
CA THR A 78 1.54 -4.42 4.24
C THR A 78 2.50 -3.27 3.98
N PHE A 79 2.02 -2.19 3.38
CA PHE A 79 2.79 -0.97 3.14
C PHE A 79 2.33 0.11 4.12
N ASP A 80 3.25 0.64 4.92
CA ASP A 80 2.94 1.70 5.90
C ASP A 80 1.76 1.31 6.84
N GLY A 81 1.75 0.05 7.30
CA GLY A 81 0.67 -0.52 8.12
C GLY A 81 -0.68 -0.68 7.42
N LYS A 82 -0.76 -0.39 6.11
CA LYS A 82 -1.99 -0.46 5.31
C LYS A 82 -1.92 -1.62 4.32
N LYS A 83 -3.09 -2.13 3.93
CA LYS A 83 -3.21 -3.02 2.77
C LYS A 83 -2.73 -2.28 1.50
N PRO A 84 -2.15 -2.97 0.51
CA PRO A 84 -1.57 -2.29 -0.67
C PRO A 84 -2.55 -1.37 -1.40
N TYR A 85 -3.83 -1.75 -1.51
CA TYR A 85 -4.86 -0.88 -2.09
C TYR A 85 -5.06 0.42 -1.28
N GLY A 86 -5.08 0.31 0.05
CA GLY A 86 -5.22 1.47 0.94
C GLY A 86 -3.99 2.38 0.89
N PHE A 87 -2.81 1.79 0.79
CA PHE A 87 -1.56 2.52 0.57
C PHE A 87 -1.60 3.27 -0.77
N LEU A 88 -1.93 2.59 -1.87
CA LEU A 88 -2.03 3.20 -3.20
C LEU A 88 -3.04 4.36 -3.22
N LYS A 89 -4.22 4.16 -2.63
CA LYS A 89 -5.21 5.24 -2.46
C LYS A 89 -4.61 6.44 -1.73
N SER A 90 -3.85 6.21 -0.66
CA SER A 90 -3.24 7.30 0.11
C SER A 90 -2.16 8.04 -0.68
N VAL A 91 -1.37 7.33 -1.50
CA VAL A 91 -0.35 7.94 -2.37
C VAL A 91 -1.01 8.80 -3.44
N ILE A 92 -2.05 8.28 -4.11
CA ILE A 92 -2.79 9.03 -5.13
C ILE A 92 -3.46 10.25 -4.50
N ALA A 93 -4.13 10.08 -3.36
CA ALA A 93 -4.75 11.18 -2.62
C ALA A 93 -3.72 12.24 -2.23
N TYR A 94 -2.53 11.83 -1.78
CA TYR A 94 -1.44 12.74 -1.45
C TYR A 94 -0.91 13.49 -2.68
N ALA A 95 -0.78 12.81 -3.82
CA ALA A 95 -0.30 13.40 -5.07
C ALA A 95 -1.28 14.43 -5.63
N LEU A 96 -2.59 14.15 -5.56
CA LEU A 96 -3.65 15.05 -6.03
C LEU A 96 -4.00 16.16 -5.03
N ARG A 97 -3.62 16.01 -3.75
CA ARG A 97 -3.92 17.00 -2.72
C ARG A 97 -3.19 18.31 -3.04
N PRO A 98 -3.90 19.46 -3.06
CA PRO A 98 -3.25 20.75 -3.25
C PRO A 98 -2.35 21.05 -2.05
N LYS A 99 -1.06 21.30 -2.33
CA LYS A 99 -0.06 21.64 -1.31
C LYS A 99 -0.08 23.15 -1.06
N LEU A 100 -1.11 23.59 -0.33
CA LEU A 100 -1.32 24.97 0.08
C LEU A 100 -1.16 25.11 1.60
N THR A 101 -0.64 26.26 2.05
CA THR A 101 -0.65 26.64 3.46
C THR A 101 -2.06 27.05 3.90
N TYR A 102 -2.28 27.19 5.20
CA TYR A 102 -3.56 27.70 5.75
C TYR A 102 -3.93 29.09 5.18
N ALA A 103 -2.93 29.88 4.78
CA ALA A 103 -3.10 31.19 4.14
C ALA A 103 -3.26 31.13 2.60
N GLY A 104 -3.48 29.94 2.02
CA GLY A 104 -3.66 29.76 0.57
C GLY A 104 -2.41 29.92 -0.28
N LYS A 105 -1.22 30.09 0.33
CA LYS A 105 0.04 30.22 -0.41
C LYS A 105 0.55 28.84 -0.83
N LYS A 106 1.12 28.73 -2.03
CA LYS A 106 1.75 27.50 -2.52
C LYS A 106 2.92 27.12 -1.60
N VAL A 107 2.95 25.87 -1.13
CA VAL A 107 4.08 25.36 -0.36
C VAL A 107 5.26 25.14 -1.30
N THR A 108 6.27 26.00 -1.21
CA THR A 108 7.58 25.78 -1.84
C THR A 108 8.41 24.90 -0.90
N LEU A 109 8.70 23.67 -1.31
CA LEU A 109 9.61 22.80 -0.56
C LEU A 109 11.05 23.30 -0.76
N GLY A 110 11.50 24.19 0.12
CA GLY A 110 12.90 24.59 0.20
C GLY A 110 13.71 23.49 0.87
N ARG A 111 14.84 23.10 0.27
CA ARG A 111 15.89 22.34 0.97
C ARG A 111 16.67 23.33 1.85
N ASN A 112 16.07 23.77 2.95
CA ASN A 112 16.84 24.41 4.00
C ASN A 112 17.27 23.31 4.97
N GLN A 113 18.57 23.05 5.06
CA GLN A 113 19.09 22.39 6.24
C GLN A 113 18.78 23.33 7.40
N PRO A 114 18.09 22.87 8.47
CA PRO A 114 17.95 23.67 9.66
C PRO A 114 19.37 23.92 10.21
N GLN A 115 19.90 25.13 10.02
CA GLN A 115 21.00 25.66 10.82
C GLN A 115 20.42 25.94 12.21
N GLU A 116 20.08 24.88 12.95
CA GLU A 116 19.84 25.02 14.38
C GLU A 116 21.20 25.28 15.02
N ALA A 117 21.32 26.39 15.75
CA ALA A 117 22.44 26.62 16.64
C ALA A 117 22.37 25.57 17.75
N ILE A 118 23.04 24.44 17.57
CA ILE A 118 23.13 23.40 18.60
C ILE A 118 23.91 24.00 19.77
N THR A 119 23.20 24.40 20.83
CA THR A 119 23.85 24.79 22.09
C THR A 119 24.20 23.51 22.83
N ALA A 120 25.43 23.04 22.66
CA ALA A 120 25.97 21.93 23.43
C ALA A 120 26.34 22.43 24.84
N VAL A 121 25.65 21.93 25.86
CA VAL A 121 26.01 22.18 27.27
C VAL A 121 26.82 20.98 27.77
N ARG A 122 28.04 21.26 28.24
CA ARG A 122 28.91 20.25 28.86
C ARG A 122 28.60 20.20 30.36
N SER A 123 28.26 19.02 30.88
CA SER A 123 28.20 18.80 32.32
C SER A 123 29.60 18.58 32.88
N GLU A 124 30.09 19.49 33.71
CA GLU A 124 31.31 19.31 34.50
C GLU A 124 30.91 18.72 35.87
N PHE A 125 31.55 17.63 36.30
CA PHE A 125 31.36 17.09 37.64
C PHE A 125 32.22 17.89 38.62
N TYR A 126 31.60 18.71 39.46
CA TYR A 126 32.28 19.32 40.59
C TYR A 126 32.43 18.27 41.69
N GLY A 127 33.66 17.81 41.90
CA GLY A 127 33.99 17.00 43.07
C GLY A 127 33.74 17.81 44.34
N ILE A 128 32.87 17.29 45.21
CA ILE A 128 32.66 17.84 46.55
C ILE A 128 33.95 17.60 47.34
N SER A 129 34.65 18.66 47.75
CA SER A 129 35.78 18.54 48.67
C SER A 129 35.26 18.15 50.05
N ASN A 130 35.75 17.03 50.58
CA ASN A 130 35.55 16.62 51.98
C ASN A 130 36.12 17.65 52.95
#